data_AF-A0A2E1B4G2-F1
#
_entry.id   AF-A0A2E1B4G2-F1
#
_cell.length_a   1.000
_cell.length_b   1.000
_cell.length_c   1.000
_cell.angle_alpha   90.00
_cell.angle_beta   90.00
_cell.angle_gamma   90.00
#
_symmetry.space_group_name_H-M   'P 1'
#
loop_
_entity.id
_entity.type
_entity.pdbx_description
1 polymer ?
#
loop_
_entity_poly.entity_id
_entity_poly.type
_entity_poly.pdbx_seq_one_letter_code
_entity_poly.pdbx_strand_id
1 'polypeptide(L)'
;MNDFSIRKARPEDRSAIIDICIRTADRGDDGRHLFSQLDYPALLWALPYFTLEPDHALVLTKGRKVLGYAVGTSDTASFASKLEHCLSDLRYCCDAAAGRWLARSCCNSRPSEHWVEYPLSSRSLLHRATA
;
A
#
# COMPACT_ATOMS: atom_id res chain seq x y z
N MET A 1 -10.52 25.37 -16.00
CA MET A 1 -10.56 25.38 -14.52
C MET A 1 -9.82 24.14 -14.03
N ASN A 2 -8.91 24.29 -13.07
CA ASN A 2 -8.17 23.15 -12.53
C ASN A 2 -9.10 22.34 -11.62
N ASP A 3 -9.55 21.19 -12.12
CA ASP A 3 -10.45 20.26 -11.42
C ASP A 3 -9.69 19.43 -10.38
N PHE A 4 -9.25 20.08 -9.30
CA PHE A 4 -8.67 19.40 -8.14
C PHE A 4 -9.76 19.03 -7.14
N SER A 5 -9.71 17.81 -6.63
CA SER A 5 -10.64 17.32 -5.59
C SER A 5 -9.89 16.51 -4.54
N ILE A 6 -10.31 16.64 -3.28
CA ILE A 6 -9.89 15.76 -2.19
C ILE A 6 -11.05 14.80 -1.91
N ARG A 7 -10.77 13.51 -1.77
CA ARG A 7 -11.78 12.49 -1.44
C ARG A 7 -11.16 11.38 -0.60
N LYS A 8 -12.02 10.57 0.04
CA LYS A 8 -11.58 9.31 0.64
C LYS A 8 -10.88 8.44 -0.41
N ALA A 9 -9.78 7.83 0.02
CA ALA A 9 -9.03 6.86 -0.76
C ALA A 9 -9.90 5.61 -0.97
N ARG A 10 -9.74 4.97 -2.12
CA ARG A 10 -10.47 3.77 -2.51
C ARG A 10 -9.49 2.64 -2.85
N PRO A 11 -9.93 1.36 -2.88
CA PRO A 11 -9.06 0.24 -3.23
C PRO A 11 -8.24 0.43 -4.52
N GLU A 12 -8.84 1.07 -5.54
CA GLU A 12 -8.18 1.38 -6.81
C GLU A 12 -7.02 2.40 -6.70
N ASP A 13 -6.97 3.21 -5.64
CA ASP A 13 -5.92 4.21 -5.44
C ASP A 13 -4.62 3.61 -4.87
N ARG A 14 -4.64 2.33 -4.45
CA ARG A 14 -3.51 1.66 -3.78
C ARG A 14 -2.21 1.77 -4.58
N SER A 15 -2.26 1.53 -5.89
CA SER A 15 -1.07 1.59 -6.75
C SER A 15 -0.50 3.01 -6.84
N ALA A 16 -1.36 4.02 -6.89
CA ALA A 16 -0.95 5.41 -6.89
C ALA A 16 -0.33 5.83 -5.55
N ILE A 17 -0.90 5.37 -4.43
CA ILE A 17 -0.33 5.60 -3.10
C ILE A 17 1.07 4.99 -3.00
N ILE A 18 1.28 3.77 -3.52
CA ILE A 18 2.61 3.12 -3.57
C ILE A 18 3.60 3.94 -4.39
N ASP A 19 3.25 4.31 -5.62
CA ASP A 19 4.13 5.09 -6.52
C ASP A 19 4.51 6.46 -5.91
N ILE A 20 3.53 7.16 -5.35
CA ILE A 20 3.77 8.47 -4.73
C ILE A 20 4.68 8.31 -3.51
N CYS A 21 4.42 7.32 -2.65
CA CYS A 21 5.17 7.12 -1.42
C CYS A 21 6.67 6.92 -1.69
N ILE A 22 7.03 6.01 -2.61
CA ILE A 22 8.45 5.76 -2.96
C ILE A 22 9.10 6.99 -3.60
N ARG A 23 8.37 7.75 -4.41
CA ARG A 23 8.86 8.97 -5.08
C ARG A 23 9.00 10.17 -4.14
N THR A 24 8.63 10.01 -2.88
CA THR A 24 8.80 11.01 -1.81
C THR A 24 9.57 10.46 -0.61
N ALA A 25 10.10 9.23 -0.71
CA ALA A 25 10.67 8.50 0.41
C ALA A 25 12.07 9.00 0.82
N ASP A 26 12.78 9.76 -0.03
CA ASP A 26 14.06 10.37 0.34
C ASP A 26 13.87 11.81 0.81
N ARG A 27 13.40 11.99 2.06
CA ARG A 27 13.17 13.32 2.65
C ARG A 27 12.28 14.24 1.79
N GLY A 28 11.36 13.66 1.01
CA GLY A 28 10.49 14.36 0.07
C GLY A 28 10.92 14.23 -1.41
N ASP A 29 12.16 13.81 -1.68
CA ASP A 29 12.66 13.48 -3.01
C ASP A 29 12.44 12.00 -3.34
N ASP A 30 12.81 11.63 -4.57
CA ASP A 30 12.63 10.30 -5.14
C ASP A 30 13.53 9.25 -4.50
N GLY A 31 12.93 8.39 -3.67
CA GLY A 31 13.61 7.34 -2.93
C GLY A 31 13.80 6.02 -3.68
N ARG A 32 13.46 5.90 -4.97
CA ARG A 32 13.61 4.64 -5.73
C ARG A 32 15.04 4.10 -5.76
N HIS A 33 16.03 4.95 -5.52
CA HIS A 33 17.44 4.57 -5.44
C HIS A 33 17.84 3.99 -4.07
N LEU A 34 17.01 4.13 -3.03
CA LEU A 34 17.28 3.69 -1.66
C LEU A 34 16.74 2.29 -1.35
N PHE A 35 15.77 1.80 -2.11
CA PHE A 35 15.04 0.57 -1.80
C PHE A 35 15.10 -0.43 -2.95
N SER A 36 15.54 -1.66 -2.67
CA SER A 36 15.51 -2.77 -3.64
C SER A 36 14.09 -3.24 -3.97
N GLN A 37 13.13 -3.00 -3.07
CA GLN A 37 11.71 -3.27 -3.27
C GLN A 37 10.93 -1.94 -3.20
N LEU A 38 10.33 -1.55 -4.31
CA LEU A 38 9.73 -0.22 -4.46
C LEU A 38 8.42 -0.03 -3.67
N ASP A 39 7.77 -1.11 -3.26
CA ASP A 39 6.57 -1.07 -2.43
C ASP A 39 6.87 -1.01 -0.92
N TYR A 40 8.12 -1.29 -0.52
CA TYR A 40 8.52 -1.34 0.89
C TYR A 40 8.20 -0.05 1.67
N PRO A 41 8.50 1.17 1.17
CA PRO A 41 8.15 2.40 1.90
C PRO A 41 6.66 2.54 2.14
N ALA A 42 5.84 2.19 1.15
CA ALA A 42 4.40 2.28 1.27
C ALA A 42 3.85 1.25 2.27
N LEU A 43 4.43 0.04 2.32
CA LEU A 43 4.08 -0.97 3.32
C LEU A 43 4.36 -0.51 4.75
N LEU A 44 5.37 0.34 4.95
CA LEU A 44 5.73 0.84 6.27
C LEU A 44 4.94 2.10 6.65
N TRP A 45 4.77 3.04 5.72
CA TRP A 45 4.34 4.41 6.04
C TRP A 45 2.95 4.81 5.53
N ALA A 46 2.36 4.07 4.58
CA ALA A 46 1.11 4.49 3.93
C ALA A 46 0.01 3.43 4.01
N LEU A 47 0.30 2.22 3.56
CA LEU A 47 -0.67 1.13 3.42
C LEU A 47 -1.29 0.63 4.73
N PRO A 48 -0.58 0.62 5.88
CA PRO A 48 -1.19 0.28 7.16
C PRO A 48 -2.36 1.20 7.52
N TYR A 49 -2.18 2.52 7.36
CA TYR A 49 -3.25 3.49 7.59
C TYR A 49 -4.38 3.35 6.57
N PHE A 50 -4.05 3.20 5.28
CA PHE A 50 -5.04 2.99 4.23
C PHE A 50 -5.92 1.76 4.49
N THR A 51 -5.38 0.71 5.13
CA THR A 51 -6.08 -0.55 5.38
C THR A 51 -6.81 -0.56 6.73
N LEU A 52 -6.17 -0.09 7.80
CA LEU A 52 -6.70 -0.17 9.17
C LEU A 52 -7.55 1.04 9.56
N GLU A 53 -7.34 2.19 8.91
CA GLU A 53 -7.99 3.47 9.20
C GLU A 53 -8.50 4.12 7.88
N PRO A 54 -9.35 3.44 7.08
CA PRO A 54 -9.76 3.93 5.76
C PRO A 54 -10.55 5.24 5.80
N ASP A 55 -11.20 5.55 6.93
CA ASP A 55 -11.89 6.83 7.13
C ASP A 55 -10.92 8.02 7.25
N HIS A 56 -9.65 7.75 7.60
CA HIS A 56 -8.57 8.71 7.73
C HIS A 56 -7.58 8.66 6.56
N ALA A 57 -7.93 7.98 5.47
CA ALA A 57 -7.15 7.91 4.24
C ALA A 57 -7.78 8.77 3.13
N LEU A 58 -7.06 9.80 2.70
CA LEU A 58 -7.49 10.75 1.69
C LEU A 58 -6.53 10.76 0.50
N VAL A 59 -7.07 11.07 -0.68
CA VAL A 59 -6.29 11.32 -1.90
C VAL A 59 -6.65 12.67 -2.51
N LEU A 60 -5.63 13.34 -3.06
CA LEU A 60 -5.78 14.49 -3.94
C LEU A 60 -5.84 13.99 -5.39
N THR A 61 -6.88 14.38 -6.12
CA THR A 61 -7.06 14.00 -7.52
C THR A 61 -7.15 15.20 -8.44
N LYS A 62 -6.72 15.03 -9.70
CA LYS A 62 -7.07 15.90 -10.83
C LYS A 62 -7.78 15.07 -11.88
N GLY A 63 -9.10 15.22 -12.00
CA GLY A 63 -9.94 14.26 -12.72
C GLY A 63 -9.77 12.84 -12.17
N ARG A 64 -9.38 11.87 -13.02
CA ARG A 64 -9.14 10.47 -12.61
C ARG A 64 -7.75 10.20 -12.04
N LYS A 65 -6.81 11.15 -12.10
CA LYS A 65 -5.42 10.94 -11.68
C LYS A 65 -5.25 11.31 -10.21
N VAL A 66 -4.71 10.38 -9.41
CA VAL A 66 -4.25 10.65 -8.04
C VAL A 66 -2.89 11.35 -8.11
N LEU A 67 -2.73 12.41 -7.32
CA LEU A 67 -1.54 13.26 -7.29
C LEU A 67 -0.85 13.29 -5.93
N GLY A 68 -1.55 12.93 -4.87
CA GLY A 68 -1.04 12.90 -3.51
C GLY A 68 -1.99 12.13 -2.60
N TYR A 69 -1.52 11.80 -1.41
CA TYR A 69 -2.32 11.17 -0.38
C TYR A 69 -2.03 11.81 0.98
N ALA A 70 -2.99 11.70 1.89
CA ALA A 70 -2.83 12.01 3.29
C ALA A 70 -3.44 10.86 4.09
N VAL A 71 -2.69 10.33 5.05
CA VAL A 71 -3.12 9.22 5.90
C VAL A 71 -2.83 9.55 7.36
N GLY A 72 -3.59 8.94 8.26
CA GLY A 72 -3.34 9.10 9.69
C GLY A 72 -4.28 8.23 10.52
N THR A 73 -4.22 8.44 11.83
CA THR A 73 -5.13 7.84 12.81
C THR A 73 -5.52 8.92 13.82
N SER A 74 -6.76 8.86 14.31
CA SER A 74 -7.22 9.70 15.42
C SER A 74 -6.75 9.19 16.79
N ASP A 75 -6.35 7.90 16.87
CA ASP A 75 -5.89 7.25 18.09
C ASP A 75 -4.63 6.42 17.79
N THR A 76 -3.48 6.96 18.20
CA THR A 76 -2.18 6.34 17.99
C THR A 76 -2.03 5.03 18.75
N ALA A 77 -2.56 4.92 19.97
CA ALA A 77 -2.40 3.72 20.80
C ALA A 77 -3.24 2.56 20.26
N SER A 78 -4.49 2.85 19.88
CA SER A 78 -5.36 1.87 19.22
C SER A 78 -4.77 1.40 17.89
N PHE A 79 -4.27 2.33 17.07
CA PHE A 79 -3.63 2.00 15.81
C PHE A 79 -2.39 1.13 15.98
N ALA A 80 -1.50 1.46 16.92
CA ALA A 80 -0.31 0.67 17.21
C ALA A 80 -0.66 -0.77 17.60
N SER A 81 -1.65 -0.94 18.48
CA SER A 81 -2.12 -2.28 18.88
C SER A 81 -2.71 -3.08 17.70
N LYS A 82 -3.53 -2.44 16.85
CA LYS A 82 -4.06 -3.07 15.62
C LYS A 82 -2.94 -3.48 14.66
N LEU A 83 -1.94 -2.60 14.50
CA LEU A 83 -0.80 -2.83 13.62
C LEU A 83 0.05 -4.00 14.13
N GLU A 84 0.43 -4.01 15.41
CA GLU A 84 1.14 -5.11 16.05
C GLU A 84 0.39 -6.43 15.92
N HIS A 85 -0.93 -6.41 16.15
CA HIS A 85 -1.76 -7.60 16.00
C HIS A 85 -1.75 -8.13 14.57
N CYS A 86 -2.08 -7.30 13.58
CA CYS A 86 -2.09 -7.73 12.17
C CYS A 86 -0.68 -8.12 11.67
N LEU A 87 0.42 -7.58 12.23
CA LEU A 87 1.80 -8.01 11.94
C LEU A 87 2.17 -9.35 12.61
N SER A 88 1.74 -9.58 13.85
CA SER A 88 2.03 -10.78 14.64
C SER A 88 1.36 -12.04 14.11
N ASP A 89 0.23 -11.90 13.42
CA ASP A 89 -0.60 -13.01 12.93
C ASP A 89 0.00 -13.77 11.73
N LEU A 90 1.23 -13.46 11.28
CA LEU A 90 1.96 -14.14 10.20
C LEU A 90 1.10 -14.49 8.96
N ARG A 91 0.05 -13.68 8.70
CA ARG A 91 -0.81 -13.67 7.51
C ARG A 91 -0.85 -12.30 6.83
N TYR A 92 0.16 -11.47 7.08
CA TYR A 92 0.85 -10.82 5.97
C TYR A 92 1.51 -11.91 5.10
N CYS A 93 0.69 -12.73 4.42
CA CYS A 93 1.22 -13.67 3.44
C CYS A 93 1.73 -12.82 2.27
N CYS A 94 3.04 -12.61 2.26
CA CYS A 94 3.76 -12.69 1.01
C CYS A 94 3.46 -14.09 0.47
N ASP A 95 2.65 -14.21 -0.59
CA ASP A 95 2.59 -15.45 -1.35
C ASP A 95 3.95 -15.57 -2.04
N ALA A 96 4.90 -16.21 -1.35
CA ALA A 96 6.29 -16.32 -1.78
C ALA A 96 6.42 -17.04 -3.13
N ALA A 97 5.41 -17.84 -3.53
CA ALA A 97 5.35 -18.46 -4.85
C ALA A 97 5.07 -17.45 -5.98
N ALA A 98 4.65 -16.23 -5.65
CA ALA A 98 4.25 -15.23 -6.63
C ALA A 98 4.74 -13.79 -6.35
N GLY A 99 5.47 -13.57 -5.25
CA GLY A 99 6.00 -12.26 -4.86
C GLY A 99 4.94 -11.23 -4.49
N ARG A 100 3.75 -11.64 -4.01
CA ARG A 100 2.59 -10.75 -3.78
C ARG A 100 2.28 -10.51 -2.31
N TRP A 101 1.91 -9.27 -1.96
CA TRP A 101 1.25 -8.94 -0.70
C TRP A 101 -0.27 -9.10 -0.83
N LEU A 102 -0.83 -10.10 -0.16
CA LEU A 102 -2.28 -10.30 -0.09
C LEU A 102 -2.81 -9.69 1.20
N ALA A 103 -3.59 -8.61 1.10
CA ALA A 103 -4.46 -8.16 2.17
C ALA A 103 -5.59 -9.18 2.34
N ARG A 104 -5.36 -10.30 3.05
CA ARG A 104 -6.48 -10.93 3.74
C ARG A 104 -6.83 -9.99 4.89
N SER A 105 -8.00 -9.39 4.75
CA SER A 105 -8.86 -8.95 5.83
C SER A 105 -8.43 -9.55 7.18
N CYS A 106 -7.97 -8.70 8.09
CA CYS A 106 -8.17 -8.92 9.52
C CYS A 106 -9.70 -9.03 9.71
N CYS A 107 -10.31 -10.17 9.39
CA CYS A 107 -11.72 -10.45 9.62
C CYS A 107 -12.03 -11.93 9.38
N ASN A 108 -12.59 -12.52 10.43
CA ASN A 108 -13.53 -13.61 10.38
C ASN A 108 -14.53 -13.45 9.20
N SER A 109 -14.99 -14.57 8.64
CA SER A 109 -16.08 -14.76 7.64
C SER A 109 -15.68 -14.96 6.16
N ARG A 110 -16.29 -16.00 5.57
CA ARG A 110 -16.00 -16.66 4.28
C ARG A 110 -16.82 -16.06 3.09
N PRO A 111 -16.63 -16.53 1.84
CA PRO A 111 -16.40 -15.69 0.67
C PRO A 111 -17.65 -15.46 -0.20
N SER A 112 -17.69 -14.32 -0.90
CA SER A 112 -18.34 -14.24 -2.21
C SER A 112 -17.49 -13.37 -3.13
N GLU A 113 -17.46 -13.77 -4.39
CA GLU A 113 -16.43 -13.51 -5.39
C GLU A 113 -16.37 -12.05 -5.83
N HIS A 114 -15.18 -11.44 -5.79
CA HIS A 114 -14.64 -10.55 -6.83
C HIS A 114 -13.18 -10.25 -6.49
N TRP A 115 -12.26 -11.00 -7.11
CA TRP A 115 -10.82 -10.83 -6.95
C TRP A 115 -10.31 -9.86 -8.00
N VAL A 116 -9.64 -8.80 -7.59
CA VAL A 116 -8.93 -7.91 -8.52
C VAL A 116 -7.45 -8.28 -8.51
N GLU A 117 -7.01 -8.95 -9.58
CA GLU A 117 -5.59 -9.24 -9.83
C GLU A 117 -4.83 -7.97 -10.21
N TYR A 118 -3.67 -7.74 -9.61
CA TYR A 118 -2.74 -6.69 -10.02
C TYR A 118 -1.35 -7.29 -10.28
N PRO A 119 -0.85 -7.27 -11.53
CA PRO A 119 0.48 -7.76 -11.83
C PRO A 119 1.54 -6.79 -11.30
N LEU A 120 2.54 -7.35 -10.60
CA LEU A 120 3.76 -6.63 -10.25
C LEU A 120 4.58 -6.43 -11.53
N SER A 121 4.72 -5.17 -11.97
CA SER A 121 5.65 -4.85 -13.04
C SER A 121 7.08 -4.91 -12.52
N SER A 122 7.73 -6.08 -12.62
CA SER A 122 9.20 -6.25 -12.70
C SER A 122 9.56 -7.73 -12.86
N ARG A 123 9.43 -8.27 -14.07
CA ARG A 123 9.90 -9.61 -14.47
C ARG A 123 11.38 -9.63 -14.88
N SER A 124 12.24 -8.80 -14.27
CA SER A 124 13.59 -8.54 -14.81
C SER A 124 14.79 -8.93 -13.92
N LEU A 125 14.61 -9.72 -12.85
CA LEU A 125 15.76 -10.21 -12.07
C LEU A 125 15.67 -11.71 -11.73
N LEU A 126 15.44 -12.53 -12.76
CA LEU A 126 15.81 -13.96 -12.74
C LEU A 126 17.03 -14.16 -13.65
N HIS A 127 18.19 -13.68 -13.22
CA HIS A 127 19.48 -14.15 -13.73
C HIS A 127 20.17 -14.99 -12.66
N ARG A 128 20.05 -16.31 -12.86
CA ARG A 128 20.94 -17.42 -12.45
C ARG A 128 21.76 -17.24 -11.16
N ALA A 129 21.35 -17.93 -10.10
CA ALA A 129 22.28 -18.52 -9.15
C ALA A 129 22.40 -20.02 -9.48
N THR A 130 23.49 -20.41 -10.14
CA THR A 130 24.00 -21.78 -10.20
C THR A 130 25.42 -21.75 -9.66
N ALA A 131 25.63 -22.37 -8.51
CA ALA A 131 26.75 -23.24 -8.16
C ALA A 131 26.40 -23.92 -6.83
#